data_AF-A0A1G2D4J0-F1
#
_entry.id   AF-A0A1G2D4J0-F1
#
_cell.length_a   1.000
_cell.length_b   1.000
_cell.length_c   1.000
_cell.angle_alpha   90.00
_cell.angle_beta   90.00
_cell.angle_gamma   90.00
#
_symmetry.space_group_name_H-M   'P 1'
#
loop_
_entity.id
_entity.type
_entity.pdbx_description
1 polymer ?
#
loop_
_entity_poly.entity_id
_entity_poly.type
_entity_poly.pdbx_seq_one_letter_code
_entity_poly.pdbx_strand_id
1 'polypeptide(L)'
;MKKLTPRQQRILGLLFRGESWSSSAVYAELRKAEEGVSLVTVKRALADLSQLNLLFVKGVGRATSYEISVSGRIYADVDAEAYCAVEPDKRYGSSCFNFSLFPKFPTDIFLASERLTLDEATNEYKKRTTDLSEIVQKKELERLVIELSWKSSKIEGNTYTLLDTEKLILEHKEAHGHSKNEARMILNHKDAFTFIHEHAEAFKSLTRANLEQLHALLVKDMNVGLGLRKTPVGVLGSTYRPLDNIHQITDAISDLSRVVSLMETPYAKALVSLLGISYIQPFEDGNKRTSRLMANALLMAYSCAPLSYRSVDENAYREATLVFYELNSIVSFKKIFIEQYDFAARNYAVK
;
A
#
# COMPACT_ATOMS: atom_id res chain seq x y z
N MET A 1 11.81 -0.14 14.37
CA MET A 1 12.92 -0.26 13.38
C MET A 1 13.95 0.88 13.51
N LYS A 2 15.24 0.65 13.20
CA LYS A 2 16.29 1.71 13.13
C LYS A 2 16.37 2.33 11.72
N LYS A 3 16.57 3.65 11.63
CA LYS A 3 16.78 4.36 10.36
C LYS A 3 18.10 3.93 9.71
N LEU A 4 18.05 3.50 8.46
CA LEU A 4 19.22 3.11 7.67
C LEU A 4 19.97 4.35 7.18
N THR A 5 21.30 4.24 7.09
CA THR A 5 22.15 5.29 6.52
C THR A 5 22.00 5.39 5.00
N PRO A 6 22.32 6.53 4.36
CA PRO A 6 22.28 6.65 2.90
C PRO A 6 23.08 5.57 2.17
N ARG A 7 24.24 5.19 2.72
CA ARG A 7 25.07 4.12 2.15
C ARG A 7 24.40 2.76 2.24
N GLN A 8 23.80 2.44 3.38
CA GLN A 8 23.05 1.19 3.54
C GLN A 8 21.88 1.12 2.56
N GLN A 9 21.17 2.24 2.36
CA GLN A 9 20.10 2.31 1.35
C GLN A 9 20.62 2.11 -0.07
N ARG A 10 21.75 2.73 -0.44
CA ARG A 10 22.41 2.49 -1.74
C ARG A 10 22.79 1.02 -1.93
N ILE A 11 23.31 0.36 -0.88
CA ILE A 11 23.62 -1.08 -0.93
C ILE A 11 22.36 -1.89 -1.21
N LEU A 12 21.26 -1.67 -0.47
CA LEU A 12 19.99 -2.37 -0.73
C LEU A 12 19.50 -2.13 -2.16
N GLY A 13 19.61 -0.89 -2.66
CA GLY A 13 19.28 -0.52 -4.04
C GLY A 13 20.05 -1.32 -5.10
N LEU A 14 21.35 -1.57 -4.88
CA LEU A 14 22.17 -2.38 -5.78
C LEU A 14 21.75 -3.85 -5.77
N LEU A 15 21.42 -4.39 -4.59
CA LEU A 15 21.08 -5.80 -4.43
C LEU A 15 19.69 -6.16 -5.01
N PHE A 16 18.88 -5.19 -5.45
CA PHE A 16 17.71 -5.47 -6.29
C PHE A 16 18.06 -5.92 -7.72
N ARG A 17 19.27 -5.58 -8.20
CA ARG A 17 19.65 -5.73 -9.62
C ARG A 17 20.32 -7.05 -9.95
N GLY A 18 20.45 -7.96 -8.98
CA GLY A 18 21.08 -9.26 -9.20
C GLY A 18 20.81 -10.22 -8.06
N GLU A 19 21.04 -11.51 -8.32
CA GLU A 19 20.72 -12.58 -7.37
C GLU A 19 21.70 -12.61 -6.19
N SER A 20 22.98 -12.32 -6.41
CA SER A 20 24.03 -12.41 -5.38
C SER A 20 25.19 -11.46 -5.65
N TRP A 21 25.68 -10.78 -4.62
CA TRP A 21 26.72 -9.77 -4.73
C TRP A 21 27.90 -10.04 -3.80
N SER A 22 29.14 -9.96 -4.29
CA SER A 22 30.32 -9.98 -3.42
C SER A 22 30.60 -8.59 -2.84
N SER A 23 31.26 -8.52 -1.68
CA SER A 23 31.65 -7.22 -1.08
C SER A 23 32.49 -6.34 -2.02
N SER A 24 33.32 -6.96 -2.86
CA SER A 24 34.14 -6.27 -3.87
C SER A 24 33.30 -5.71 -5.01
N ALA A 25 32.26 -6.43 -5.46
CA ALA A 25 31.34 -5.95 -6.49
C ALA A 25 30.50 -4.78 -6.00
N VAL A 26 29.96 -4.87 -4.76
CA VAL A 26 29.24 -3.75 -4.12
C VAL A 26 30.16 -2.53 -4.00
N TYR A 27 31.40 -2.74 -3.59
CA TYR A 27 32.39 -1.67 -3.49
C TYR A 27 32.66 -0.99 -4.85
N ALA A 28 32.83 -1.78 -5.91
CA ALA A 28 33.10 -1.26 -7.25
C ALA A 28 31.97 -0.36 -7.76
N GLU A 29 30.70 -0.73 -7.52
CA GLU A 29 29.56 0.11 -7.89
C GLU A 29 29.42 1.35 -7.00
N LEU A 30 29.59 1.22 -5.68
CA LEU A 30 29.49 2.37 -4.78
C LEU A 30 30.55 3.43 -5.06
N ARG A 31 31.78 3.03 -5.45
CA ARG A 31 32.86 3.97 -5.77
C ARG A 31 32.54 4.86 -6.97
N LYS A 32 31.66 4.43 -7.88
CA LYS A 32 31.22 5.26 -9.03
C LYS A 32 30.33 6.44 -8.59
N ALA A 33 29.70 6.34 -7.42
CA ALA A 33 28.70 7.29 -6.93
C ALA A 33 29.06 7.97 -5.60
N GLU A 34 30.12 7.53 -4.93
CA GLU A 34 30.59 8.07 -3.64
C GLU A 34 32.12 8.10 -3.63
N GLU A 35 32.69 9.30 -3.62
CA GLU A 35 34.14 9.50 -3.52
C GLU A 35 34.66 9.12 -2.11
N GLY A 36 35.87 8.56 -2.04
CA GLY A 36 36.55 8.26 -0.77
C GLY A 36 36.04 7.02 0.00
N VAL A 37 35.11 6.24 -0.54
CA VAL A 37 34.68 4.97 0.09
C VAL A 37 35.81 3.96 0.08
N SER A 38 36.02 3.28 1.21
CA SER A 38 36.94 2.15 1.33
C SER A 38 36.18 0.82 1.32
N LEU A 39 36.83 -0.26 0.86
CA LEU A 39 36.26 -1.61 0.91
C LEU A 39 35.93 -2.05 2.35
N VAL A 40 36.73 -1.61 3.33
CA VAL A 40 36.48 -1.90 4.76
C VAL A 40 35.17 -1.28 5.22
N THR A 41 34.89 -0.04 4.81
CA THR A 41 33.63 0.65 5.11
C THR A 41 32.43 -0.08 4.50
N VAL A 42 32.56 -0.57 3.27
CA VAL A 42 31.50 -1.36 2.60
C VAL A 42 31.26 -2.69 3.32
N LYS A 43 32.33 -3.41 3.67
CA LYS A 43 32.21 -4.66 4.44
C LYS A 43 31.54 -4.45 5.79
N ARG A 44 31.85 -3.36 6.49
CA ARG A 44 31.17 -3.00 7.75
C ARG A 44 29.68 -2.75 7.51
N ALA A 45 29.31 -1.97 6.49
CA ALA A 45 27.91 -1.71 6.18
C ALA A 45 27.14 -2.98 5.79
N LEU A 46 27.76 -3.90 5.04
CA LEU A 46 27.18 -5.22 4.71
C LEU A 46 27.02 -6.09 5.96
N ALA A 47 27.98 -6.09 6.88
CA ALA A 47 27.88 -6.79 8.15
C ALA A 47 26.74 -6.23 9.01
N ASP A 48 26.63 -4.90 9.13
CA ASP A 48 25.56 -4.22 9.87
C ASP A 48 24.18 -4.57 9.28
N LEU A 49 24.03 -4.54 7.95
CA LEU A 49 22.79 -4.92 7.26
C LEU A 49 22.43 -6.39 7.48
N SER A 50 23.43 -7.27 7.50
CA SER A 50 23.24 -8.71 7.76
C SER A 50 22.81 -8.96 9.22
N GLN A 51 23.41 -8.25 10.19
CA GLN A 51 22.99 -8.30 11.60
C GLN A 51 21.55 -7.82 11.82
N LEU A 52 21.08 -6.87 10.98
CA LEU A 52 19.70 -6.41 10.96
C LEU A 52 18.75 -7.36 10.20
N ASN A 53 19.22 -8.53 9.74
CA ASN A 53 18.49 -9.50 8.92
C ASN A 53 17.97 -8.91 7.59
N LEU A 54 18.60 -7.86 7.07
CA LEU A 54 18.22 -7.21 5.80
C LEU A 54 18.88 -7.89 4.59
N LEU A 55 19.92 -8.69 4.83
CA LEU A 55 20.63 -9.45 3.82
C LEU A 55 20.75 -10.92 4.24
N PHE A 56 20.68 -11.82 3.26
CA PHE A 56 21.13 -13.20 3.40
C PHE A 56 22.60 -13.28 3.00
N VAL A 57 23.39 -13.99 3.82
CA VAL A 57 24.81 -14.24 3.56
C VAL A 57 24.97 -15.68 3.11
N LYS A 58 25.59 -15.90 1.95
CA LYS A 58 25.97 -17.22 1.45
C LYS A 58 27.48 -17.35 1.35
N GLY A 59 28.00 -18.57 1.54
CA GLY A 59 29.43 -18.86 1.44
C GLY A 59 30.28 -18.30 2.59
N VAL A 60 31.57 -18.62 2.57
CA VAL A 60 32.53 -18.27 3.63
C VAL A 60 33.80 -17.67 3.03
N GLY A 61 34.39 -16.69 3.73
CA GLY A 61 35.66 -16.09 3.34
C GLY A 61 35.60 -15.38 1.99
N ARG A 62 36.39 -15.84 1.02
CA ARG A 62 36.44 -15.25 -0.33
C ARG A 62 35.20 -15.56 -1.18
N ALA A 63 34.45 -16.61 -0.82
CA ALA A 63 33.22 -17.00 -1.49
C ALA A 63 31.97 -16.33 -0.89
N THR A 64 32.13 -15.40 0.06
CA THR A 64 30.99 -14.73 0.70
C THR A 64 30.25 -13.82 -0.28
N SER A 65 28.96 -14.07 -0.45
CA SER A 65 28.03 -13.24 -1.22
C SER A 65 26.80 -12.85 -0.40
N TYR A 66 26.15 -11.77 -0.84
CA TYR A 66 25.03 -11.14 -0.16
C TYR A 66 23.83 -11.06 -1.10
N GLU A 67 22.66 -11.41 -0.58
CA GLU A 67 21.39 -11.33 -1.28
C GLU A 67 20.41 -10.53 -0.43
N ILE A 68 19.50 -9.77 -1.06
CA ILE A 68 18.53 -8.98 -0.29
C ILE A 68 17.47 -9.90 0.34
N SER A 69 17.21 -9.73 1.64
CA SER A 69 16.14 -10.46 2.33
C SER A 69 14.77 -9.81 2.08
N VAL A 70 13.69 -10.46 2.49
CA VAL A 70 12.33 -9.85 2.43
C VAL A 70 12.28 -8.55 3.22
N SER A 71 12.83 -8.53 4.44
CA SER A 71 12.94 -7.31 5.24
C SER A 71 13.81 -6.25 4.55
N GLY A 72 14.90 -6.65 3.91
CA GLY A 72 15.73 -5.75 3.11
C GLY A 72 14.95 -5.07 1.99
N ARG A 73 14.13 -5.83 1.25
CA ARG A 73 13.26 -5.31 0.17
C ARG A 73 12.27 -4.29 0.72
N ILE A 74 11.57 -4.64 1.79
CA ILE A 74 10.53 -3.81 2.42
C ILE A 74 11.10 -2.44 2.86
N TYR A 75 12.32 -2.39 3.37
CA TYR A 75 12.93 -1.16 3.91
C TYR A 75 13.84 -0.41 2.95
N ALA A 76 14.06 -0.92 1.74
CA ALA A 76 14.87 -0.24 0.76
C ALA A 76 14.13 1.00 0.23
N ASP A 77 14.72 2.18 0.39
CA ASP A 77 14.15 3.42 -0.14
C ASP A 77 14.41 3.49 -1.65
N VAL A 78 13.32 3.42 -2.43
CA VAL A 78 13.36 3.48 -3.89
C VAL A 78 12.61 4.74 -4.31
N ASP A 79 13.28 5.56 -5.10
CA ASP A 79 12.66 6.70 -5.77
C ASP A 79 11.69 6.17 -6.83
N ALA A 80 10.39 6.36 -6.59
CA ALA A 80 9.34 5.77 -7.40
C ALA A 80 9.23 6.44 -8.77
N GLU A 81 9.41 7.77 -8.83
CA GLU A 81 9.40 8.55 -10.07
C GLU A 81 10.60 8.13 -10.94
N ALA A 82 11.80 8.12 -10.37
CA ALA A 82 13.00 7.73 -11.10
C ALA A 82 12.97 6.27 -11.56
N TYR A 83 12.38 5.37 -10.76
CA TYR A 83 12.19 3.97 -11.15
C TYR A 83 11.19 3.81 -12.29
N CYS A 84 10.06 4.54 -12.22
CA CYS A 84 9.00 4.44 -13.22
C CYS A 84 9.29 5.20 -14.51
N ALA A 85 10.24 6.14 -14.51
CA ALA A 85 10.76 6.80 -15.70
C ALA A 85 11.49 5.84 -16.67
N VAL A 86 11.90 4.66 -16.21
CA VAL A 86 12.43 3.58 -17.05
C VAL A 86 11.27 2.77 -17.63
N GLU A 87 11.33 2.46 -18.93
CA GLU A 87 10.35 1.59 -19.60
C GLU A 87 10.15 0.26 -18.87
N PRO A 88 8.91 -0.26 -18.72
CA PRO A 88 8.62 -1.45 -17.92
C PRO A 88 9.50 -2.67 -18.25
N ASP A 89 9.77 -2.93 -19.53
CA ASP A 89 10.59 -4.08 -19.98
C ASP A 89 12.08 -3.93 -19.66
N LYS A 90 12.53 -2.74 -19.26
CA LYS A 90 13.93 -2.42 -18.92
C LYS A 90 14.13 -2.21 -17.42
N ARG A 91 13.07 -2.21 -16.61
CA ARG A 91 13.18 -2.09 -15.15
C ARG A 91 13.80 -3.35 -14.58
N TYR A 92 14.63 -3.17 -13.56
CA TYR A 92 15.07 -4.28 -12.71
C TYR A 92 13.97 -4.62 -11.72
N GLY A 93 13.82 -5.89 -11.32
CA GLY A 93 12.80 -6.29 -10.34
C GLY A 93 12.25 -7.68 -10.62
N SER A 94 11.20 -8.06 -9.89
CA SER A 94 10.46 -9.29 -10.10
C SER A 94 9.27 -9.06 -11.02
N SER A 95 9.12 -9.94 -12.01
CA SER A 95 7.93 -9.98 -12.86
C SER A 95 6.85 -10.94 -12.33
N CYS A 96 7.05 -11.55 -11.16
CA CYS A 96 6.13 -12.54 -10.58
C CYS A 96 5.93 -12.35 -9.08
N PHE A 97 4.87 -13.00 -8.56
CA PHE A 97 4.52 -12.98 -7.14
C PHE A 97 5.61 -13.58 -6.25
N ASN A 98 5.97 -12.86 -5.20
CA ASN A 98 6.94 -13.30 -4.19
C ASN A 98 6.27 -14.10 -3.08
N PHE A 99 6.29 -15.44 -3.19
CA PHE A 99 5.73 -16.35 -2.19
C PHE A 99 6.38 -16.25 -0.79
N SER A 100 7.59 -15.70 -0.69
CA SER A 100 8.23 -15.48 0.62
C SER A 100 7.80 -14.18 1.30
N LEU A 101 7.12 -13.28 0.60
CA LEU A 101 6.83 -11.92 1.09
C LEU A 101 6.03 -11.93 2.39
N PHE A 102 4.82 -12.50 2.38
CA PHE A 102 3.97 -12.52 3.56
C PHE A 102 4.50 -13.45 4.66
N PRO A 103 4.96 -14.69 4.39
CA PRO A 103 5.55 -15.54 5.42
C PRO A 103 6.70 -14.92 6.22
N LYS A 104 7.48 -14.03 5.60
CA LYS A 104 8.66 -13.38 6.20
C LYS A 104 8.47 -11.87 6.39
N PHE A 105 7.24 -11.38 6.36
CA PHE A 105 6.96 -9.96 6.50
C PHE A 105 7.25 -9.50 7.94
N PRO A 106 8.02 -8.42 8.16
CA PRO A 106 8.31 -7.91 9.49
C PRO A 106 7.07 -7.28 10.15
N THR A 107 6.92 -7.48 11.46
CA THR A 107 5.75 -7.01 12.23
C THR A 107 5.79 -5.52 12.58
N ASP A 108 6.97 -4.90 12.58
CA ASP A 108 7.17 -3.47 12.82
C ASP A 108 7.75 -2.78 11.58
N ILE A 109 6.89 -2.10 10.83
CA ILE A 109 7.24 -1.46 9.55
C ILE A 109 7.43 0.06 9.63
N PHE A 110 7.20 0.65 10.81
CA PHE A 110 7.33 2.08 11.04
C PHE A 110 8.59 2.39 11.85
N LEU A 111 9.22 3.52 11.56
CA LEU A 111 10.20 4.12 12.46
C LEU A 111 9.48 4.68 13.68
N ALA A 112 10.18 4.79 14.81
CA ALA A 112 9.62 5.39 16.02
C ALA A 112 9.08 6.81 15.77
N SER A 113 9.78 7.61 14.95
CA SER A 113 9.32 8.94 14.55
C SER A 113 8.06 8.91 13.67
N GLU A 114 7.94 7.95 12.76
CA GLU A 114 6.75 7.80 11.90
C GLU A 114 5.54 7.36 12.74
N ARG A 115 5.75 6.44 13.68
CA ARG A 115 4.73 6.00 14.63
C ARG A 115 4.25 7.16 15.51
N LEU A 116 5.17 8.00 16.00
CA LEU A 116 4.83 9.19 16.78
C LEU A 116 3.91 10.13 15.99
N THR A 117 4.23 10.42 14.72
CA THR A 117 3.38 11.24 13.84
C THR A 117 1.97 10.67 13.70
N LEU A 118 1.85 9.35 13.47
CA LEU A 118 0.55 8.68 13.34
C LEU A 118 -0.25 8.72 14.66
N ASP A 119 0.42 8.52 15.79
CA ASP A 119 -0.22 8.55 17.11
C ASP A 119 -0.68 9.97 17.49
N GLU A 120 0.12 11.00 17.18
CA GLU A 120 -0.27 12.40 17.34
C GLU A 120 -1.48 12.76 16.48
N ALA A 121 -1.48 12.34 15.21
CA ALA A 121 -2.61 12.53 14.30
C ALA A 121 -3.88 11.87 14.86
N THR A 122 -3.80 10.63 15.35
CA THR A 122 -4.94 9.94 15.97
C THR A 122 -5.46 10.64 17.21
N ASN A 123 -4.57 11.15 18.06
CA ASN A 123 -4.95 11.90 19.25
C ASN A 123 -5.68 13.20 18.88
N GLU A 124 -5.20 13.91 17.87
CA GLU A 124 -5.84 15.11 17.35
C GLU A 124 -7.21 14.81 16.73
N TYR A 125 -7.32 13.74 15.94
CA TYR A 125 -8.60 13.27 15.40
C TYR A 125 -9.59 12.97 16.52
N LYS A 126 -9.20 12.17 17.52
CA LYS A 126 -10.05 11.83 18.67
C LYS A 126 -10.53 13.09 19.38
N LYS A 127 -9.62 14.00 19.73
CA LYS A 127 -9.93 15.28 20.40
C LYS A 127 -10.96 16.11 19.63
N ARG A 128 -10.85 16.15 18.30
CA ARG A 128 -11.77 16.89 17.43
C ARG A 128 -13.11 16.19 17.25
N THR A 129 -13.14 14.86 17.30
CA THR A 129 -14.39 14.08 17.19
C THR A 129 -15.17 13.98 18.50
N THR A 130 -14.53 14.22 19.66
CA THR A 130 -15.18 14.17 20.97
C THR A 130 -16.20 15.31 21.14
N ASP A 131 -17.39 14.95 21.64
CA ASP A 131 -18.52 15.85 21.92
C ASP A 131 -19.09 16.59 20.70
N LEU A 132 -18.92 16.02 19.49
CA LEU A 132 -19.58 16.55 18.30
C LEU A 132 -21.08 16.25 18.33
N SER A 133 -21.91 17.23 17.97
CA SER A 133 -23.33 16.98 17.71
C SER A 133 -23.51 15.99 16.55
N GLU A 134 -24.57 15.18 16.58
CA GLU A 134 -24.88 14.21 15.52
C GLU A 134 -24.94 14.87 14.12
N ILE A 135 -25.44 16.10 14.04
CA ILE A 135 -25.53 16.88 12.79
C ILE A 135 -24.14 17.14 12.21
N VAL A 136 -23.18 17.55 13.06
CA VAL A 136 -21.80 17.82 12.62
C VAL A 136 -21.10 16.52 12.23
N GLN A 137 -21.28 15.44 13.01
CA GLN A 137 -20.70 14.14 12.68
C GLN A 137 -21.19 13.65 11.32
N LYS A 138 -22.50 13.74 11.06
CA LYS A 138 -23.10 13.33 9.78
C LYS A 138 -22.53 14.14 8.62
N LYS A 139 -22.39 15.46 8.78
CA LYS A 139 -21.86 16.34 7.73
C LYS A 139 -20.39 16.05 7.40
N GLU A 140 -19.56 15.80 8.40
CA GLU A 140 -18.16 15.45 8.18
C GLU A 140 -18.00 14.07 7.55
N LEU A 141 -18.83 13.11 7.97
CA LEU A 141 -18.87 11.79 7.36
C LEU A 141 -19.28 11.88 5.88
N GLU A 142 -20.31 12.66 5.57
CA GLU A 142 -20.78 12.89 4.21
C GLU A 142 -19.70 13.52 3.33
N ARG A 143 -19.03 14.56 3.84
CA ARG A 143 -17.89 15.19 3.17
C ARG A 143 -16.80 14.16 2.89
N LEU A 144 -16.36 13.42 3.90
CA LEU A 144 -15.34 12.37 3.75
C LEU A 144 -15.75 11.33 2.69
N VAL A 145 -17.01 10.90 2.68
CA VAL A 145 -17.53 9.89 1.74
C VAL A 145 -17.48 10.39 0.31
N ILE A 146 -17.91 11.62 0.05
CA ILE A 146 -17.86 12.23 -1.28
C ILE A 146 -16.41 12.28 -1.77
N GLU A 147 -15.55 12.80 -0.92
CA GLU A 147 -14.15 13.09 -1.14
C GLU A 147 -13.34 11.80 -1.41
N LEU A 148 -13.56 10.76 -0.60
CA LEU A 148 -12.99 9.44 -0.75
C LEU A 148 -13.52 8.72 -2.00
N SER A 149 -14.83 8.74 -2.24
CA SER A 149 -15.46 8.04 -3.38
C SER A 149 -15.00 8.63 -4.70
N TRP A 150 -14.91 9.96 -4.77
CA TRP A 150 -14.33 10.67 -5.91
C TRP A 150 -12.87 10.26 -6.12
N LYS A 151 -12.02 10.43 -5.11
CA LYS A 151 -10.57 10.30 -5.29
C LYS A 151 -10.13 8.85 -5.53
N SER A 152 -10.74 7.89 -4.83
CA SER A 152 -10.49 6.46 -5.03
C SER A 152 -10.89 6.02 -6.45
N SER A 153 -11.96 6.58 -7.01
CA SER A 153 -12.39 6.31 -8.39
C SER A 153 -11.48 7.00 -9.41
N LYS A 154 -11.08 8.24 -9.15
CA LYS A 154 -10.19 9.03 -10.02
C LYS A 154 -8.81 8.37 -10.19
N ILE A 155 -8.26 7.77 -9.12
CA ILE A 155 -7.01 7.00 -9.19
C ILE A 155 -7.12 5.83 -10.20
N GLU A 156 -8.30 5.26 -10.38
CA GLU A 156 -8.58 4.21 -11.38
C GLU A 156 -8.99 4.74 -12.77
N GLY A 157 -8.95 6.06 -12.98
CA GLY A 157 -9.24 6.68 -14.27
C GLY A 157 -10.67 7.20 -14.45
N ASN A 158 -11.49 7.22 -13.39
CA ASN A 158 -12.81 7.86 -13.43
C ASN A 158 -12.67 9.37 -13.68
N THR A 159 -13.48 9.91 -14.57
CA THR A 159 -13.37 11.30 -15.06
C THR A 159 -14.26 12.30 -14.32
N TYR A 160 -15.08 11.85 -13.37
CA TYR A 160 -15.91 12.74 -12.56
C TYR A 160 -15.07 13.81 -11.83
N THR A 161 -15.57 15.03 -11.80
CA THR A 161 -15.04 16.06 -10.91
C THR A 161 -15.53 15.85 -9.47
N LEU A 162 -14.91 16.52 -8.50
CA LEU A 162 -15.38 16.49 -7.13
C LEU A 162 -16.81 17.07 -7.02
N LEU A 163 -17.12 18.12 -7.77
CA LEU A 163 -18.44 18.75 -7.79
C LEU A 163 -19.50 17.83 -8.42
N ASP A 164 -19.16 17.11 -9.48
CA ASP A 164 -20.05 16.13 -10.09
C ASP A 164 -20.32 14.95 -9.16
N THR A 165 -19.30 14.54 -8.40
CA THR A 165 -19.43 13.48 -7.38
C THR A 165 -20.34 13.92 -6.23
N GLU A 166 -20.21 15.16 -5.77
CA GLU A 166 -21.09 15.75 -4.76
C GLU A 166 -22.55 15.75 -5.23
N LYS A 167 -22.83 16.26 -6.43
CA LYS A 167 -24.19 16.25 -7.02
C LYS A 167 -24.73 14.83 -7.20
N LEU A 168 -23.89 13.89 -7.61
CA LEU A 168 -24.29 12.50 -7.78
C LEU A 168 -24.71 11.87 -6.44
N ILE A 169 -23.93 12.09 -5.38
CA ILE A 169 -24.18 11.48 -4.07
C ILE A 169 -25.35 12.17 -3.35
N LEU A 170 -25.43 13.50 -3.38
CA LEU A 170 -26.40 14.27 -2.60
C LEU A 170 -27.74 14.46 -3.32
N GLU A 171 -27.71 14.65 -4.64
CA GLU A 171 -28.89 15.00 -5.43
C GLU A 171 -29.32 13.87 -6.38
N HIS A 172 -28.59 12.76 -6.44
CA HIS A 172 -28.81 11.66 -7.39
C HIS A 172 -28.77 12.11 -8.87
N LYS A 173 -27.99 13.15 -9.18
CA LYS A 173 -27.84 13.69 -10.53
C LYS A 173 -26.55 13.19 -11.17
N GLU A 174 -26.69 12.37 -12.22
CA GLU A 174 -25.56 11.96 -13.06
C GLU A 174 -25.01 13.16 -13.85
N ALA A 175 -23.68 13.22 -14.00
CA ALA A 175 -23.03 14.28 -14.75
C ALA A 175 -23.12 14.00 -16.26
N HIS A 176 -23.36 15.05 -17.04
CA HIS A 176 -23.49 14.94 -18.48
C HIS A 176 -22.16 14.55 -19.14
N GLY A 177 -22.20 13.61 -20.09
CA GLY A 177 -21.01 13.19 -20.84
C GLY A 177 -20.18 12.08 -20.18
N HIS A 178 -20.57 11.61 -19.00
CA HIS A 178 -19.92 10.48 -18.33
C HIS A 178 -20.69 9.17 -18.53
N SER A 179 -19.97 8.05 -18.39
CA SER A 179 -20.59 6.73 -18.49
C SER A 179 -21.37 6.36 -17.22
N LYS A 180 -22.41 5.53 -17.37
CA LYS A 180 -23.13 4.95 -16.22
C LYS A 180 -22.23 4.15 -15.29
N ASN A 181 -21.18 3.52 -15.83
CA ASN A 181 -20.21 2.76 -15.04
C ASN A 181 -19.36 3.66 -14.13
N GLU A 182 -19.03 4.87 -14.58
CA GLU A 182 -18.32 5.85 -13.73
C GLU A 182 -19.19 6.34 -12.59
N ALA A 183 -20.47 6.66 -12.86
CA ALA A 183 -21.43 7.01 -11.82
C ALA A 183 -21.60 5.85 -10.82
N ARG A 184 -21.77 4.63 -11.33
CA ARG A 184 -21.93 3.41 -10.52
C ARG A 184 -20.72 3.15 -9.63
N MET A 185 -19.50 3.33 -10.15
CA MET A 185 -18.26 3.18 -9.40
C MET A 185 -18.25 4.06 -8.14
N ILE A 186 -18.68 5.32 -8.27
CA ILE A 186 -18.74 6.28 -7.16
C ILE A 186 -19.82 5.88 -6.16
N LEU A 187 -21.02 5.54 -6.64
CA LEU A 187 -22.14 5.13 -5.78
C LEU A 187 -21.82 3.85 -5.00
N ASN A 188 -21.23 2.85 -5.65
CA ASN A 188 -20.79 1.62 -5.00
C ASN A 188 -19.73 1.89 -3.94
N HIS A 189 -18.82 2.83 -4.19
CA HIS A 189 -17.81 3.21 -3.21
C HIS A 189 -18.44 3.85 -1.97
N LYS A 190 -19.44 4.73 -2.16
CA LYS A 190 -20.20 5.34 -1.08
C LYS A 190 -20.98 4.29 -0.29
N ASP A 191 -21.69 3.38 -0.97
CA ASP A 191 -22.46 2.31 -0.32
C ASP A 191 -21.57 1.32 0.46
N ALA A 192 -20.42 0.96 -0.11
CA ALA A 192 -19.43 0.12 0.55
C ALA A 192 -18.84 0.78 1.81
N PHE A 193 -18.61 2.10 1.77
CA PHE A 193 -18.17 2.83 2.95
C PHE A 193 -19.26 2.90 4.03
N THR A 194 -20.52 3.16 3.66
CA THR A 194 -21.65 3.13 4.59
C THR A 194 -21.75 1.76 5.29
N PHE A 195 -21.60 0.68 4.53
CA PHE A 195 -21.57 -0.68 5.08
C PHE A 195 -20.44 -0.86 6.11
N ILE A 196 -19.22 -0.40 5.80
CA ILE A 196 -18.08 -0.44 6.72
C ILE A 196 -18.40 0.33 8.00
N HIS A 197 -18.99 1.52 7.89
CA HIS A 197 -19.31 2.37 9.03
C HIS A 197 -20.32 1.69 9.98
N GLU A 198 -21.36 1.08 9.43
CA GLU A 198 -22.40 0.37 10.19
C GLU A 198 -21.91 -0.96 10.80
N HIS A 199 -20.88 -1.58 10.22
CA HIS A 199 -20.39 -2.92 10.57
C HIS A 199 -18.89 -2.94 10.95
N ALA A 200 -18.38 -1.86 11.53
CA ALA A 200 -16.94 -1.68 11.79
C ALA A 200 -16.29 -2.86 12.54
N GLU A 201 -17.02 -3.47 13.47
CA GLU A 201 -16.56 -4.65 14.24
C GLU A 201 -16.21 -5.85 13.36
N ALA A 202 -16.89 -6.04 12.21
CA ALA A 202 -16.61 -7.12 11.26
C ALA A 202 -15.25 -6.96 10.53
N PHE A 203 -14.63 -5.79 10.67
CA PHE A 203 -13.36 -5.43 10.01
C PHE A 203 -12.19 -5.29 10.98
N LYS A 204 -12.32 -5.72 12.25
CA LYS A 204 -11.17 -5.78 13.19
C LYS A 204 -10.05 -6.70 12.72
N SER A 205 -10.37 -7.65 11.84
CA SER A 205 -9.39 -8.52 11.18
C SER A 205 -9.66 -8.56 9.67
N LEU A 206 -8.63 -8.84 8.89
CA LEU A 206 -8.79 -9.18 7.48
C LEU A 206 -9.16 -10.66 7.38
N THR A 207 -10.27 -10.98 6.72
CA THR A 207 -10.66 -12.35 6.42
C THR A 207 -11.05 -12.46 4.95
N ARG A 208 -11.05 -13.68 4.39
CA ARG A 208 -11.56 -13.88 3.04
C ARG A 208 -13.02 -13.42 2.91
N ALA A 209 -13.85 -13.72 3.90
CA ALA A 209 -15.29 -13.42 3.87
C ALA A 209 -15.56 -11.91 3.82
N ASN A 210 -14.94 -11.12 4.71
CA ASN A 210 -15.15 -9.67 4.69
C ASN A 210 -14.50 -8.98 3.48
N LEU A 211 -13.43 -9.57 2.93
CA LEU A 211 -12.81 -9.12 1.69
C LEU A 211 -13.72 -9.34 0.47
N GLU A 212 -14.29 -10.54 0.32
CA GLU A 212 -15.24 -10.86 -0.75
C GLU A 212 -16.55 -10.05 -0.61
N GLN A 213 -17.03 -9.86 0.62
CA GLN A 213 -18.22 -9.04 0.88
C GLN A 213 -18.00 -7.57 0.47
N LEU A 214 -16.87 -6.99 0.87
CA LEU A 214 -16.54 -5.61 0.51
C LEU A 214 -16.37 -5.45 -1.01
N HIS A 215 -15.72 -6.41 -1.66
CA HIS A 215 -15.59 -6.43 -3.12
C HIS A 215 -16.95 -6.50 -3.82
N ALA A 216 -17.86 -7.36 -3.36
CA ALA A 216 -19.19 -7.50 -3.93
C ALA A 216 -19.99 -6.18 -3.92
N LEU A 217 -19.85 -5.37 -2.86
CA LEU A 217 -20.45 -4.04 -2.80
C LEU A 217 -19.82 -3.09 -3.82
N LEU A 218 -18.49 -3.12 -3.95
CA LEU A 218 -17.74 -2.24 -4.84
C LEU A 218 -17.99 -2.48 -6.33
N VAL A 219 -18.29 -3.72 -6.72
CA VAL A 219 -18.50 -4.09 -8.14
C VAL A 219 -19.95 -4.38 -8.49
N LYS A 220 -20.87 -4.11 -7.56
CA LYS A 220 -22.31 -4.28 -7.78
C LYS A 220 -22.77 -3.59 -9.07
N ASP A 221 -23.49 -4.32 -9.92
CA ASP A 221 -24.00 -3.85 -11.21
C ASP A 221 -22.92 -3.36 -12.21
N MET A 222 -21.66 -3.78 -12.06
CA MET A 222 -20.55 -3.41 -12.97
C MET A 222 -20.10 -4.53 -13.93
N ASN A 223 -20.83 -5.64 -14.01
CA ASN A 223 -20.49 -6.81 -14.83
C ASN A 223 -19.09 -7.40 -14.50
N VAL A 224 -18.78 -7.52 -13.21
CA VAL A 224 -17.55 -8.14 -12.70
C VAL A 224 -17.92 -9.39 -11.90
N GLY A 225 -17.18 -10.49 -12.07
CA GLY A 225 -17.38 -11.71 -11.31
C GLY A 225 -17.20 -11.51 -9.80
N LEU A 226 -17.96 -12.26 -9.01
CA LEU A 226 -17.87 -12.26 -7.54
C LEU A 226 -16.98 -13.39 -7.02
N GLY A 227 -16.33 -13.13 -5.89
CA GLY A 227 -15.40 -14.07 -5.28
C GLY A 227 -14.04 -14.12 -5.99
N LEU A 228 -13.16 -15.00 -5.54
CA LEU A 228 -11.81 -15.12 -6.10
C LEU A 228 -11.85 -15.50 -7.58
N ARG A 229 -11.06 -14.79 -8.39
CA ARG A 229 -10.96 -15.05 -9.82
C ARG A 229 -10.33 -16.40 -10.12
N LYS A 230 -10.68 -16.95 -11.28
CA LYS A 230 -10.13 -18.20 -11.83
C LYS A 230 -9.23 -17.99 -13.05
N THR A 231 -9.19 -16.77 -13.56
CA THR A 231 -8.45 -16.39 -14.76
C THR A 231 -7.27 -15.49 -14.42
N PRO A 232 -6.19 -15.50 -15.21
CA PRO A 232 -5.07 -14.57 -15.04
C PRO A 232 -5.49 -13.13 -15.31
N VAL A 233 -4.85 -12.18 -14.61
CA VAL A 233 -4.98 -10.73 -14.86
C VAL A 233 -3.59 -10.13 -15.04
N GLY A 234 -3.51 -9.00 -15.76
CA GLY A 234 -2.29 -8.23 -15.93
C GLY A 234 -2.35 -6.90 -15.20
N VAL A 235 -1.19 -6.33 -14.89
CA VAL A 235 -1.09 -4.96 -14.37
C VAL A 235 -0.65 -4.04 -15.50
N LEU A 236 -1.52 -3.11 -15.89
CA LEU A 236 -1.17 -2.13 -16.92
C LEU A 236 0.03 -1.28 -16.47
N GLY A 237 1.02 -1.12 -17.35
CA GLY A 237 2.23 -0.33 -17.08
C GLY A 237 3.33 -1.07 -16.29
N SER A 238 3.23 -2.40 -16.16
CA SER A 238 4.18 -3.23 -15.43
C SER A 238 4.38 -4.59 -16.08
N THR A 239 5.57 -5.17 -15.90
CA THR A 239 5.85 -6.57 -16.27
C THR A 239 5.41 -7.55 -15.18
N TYR A 240 5.01 -7.05 -14.00
CA TYR A 240 4.54 -7.86 -12.89
C TYR A 240 3.26 -8.63 -13.23
N ARG A 241 3.31 -9.94 -12.99
CA ARG A 241 2.19 -10.87 -13.15
C ARG A 241 1.73 -11.35 -11.77
N PRO A 242 0.51 -10.98 -11.36
CA PRO A 242 -0.13 -11.55 -10.18
C PRO A 242 -0.33 -13.08 -10.32
N LEU A 243 -0.70 -13.72 -9.21
CA LEU A 243 -1.04 -15.15 -9.17
C LEU A 243 -2.12 -15.50 -10.20
N ASP A 244 -2.06 -16.66 -10.82
CA ASP A 244 -2.94 -17.01 -11.95
C ASP A 244 -4.01 -18.05 -11.62
N ASN A 245 -3.95 -18.67 -10.43
CA ASN A 245 -4.87 -19.73 -10.01
C ASN A 245 -5.47 -19.47 -8.62
N ILE A 246 -6.70 -19.93 -8.45
CA ILE A 246 -7.51 -19.70 -7.25
C ILE A 246 -6.90 -20.29 -5.97
N HIS A 247 -6.17 -21.39 -6.06
CA HIS A 247 -5.55 -22.04 -4.89
C HIS A 247 -4.44 -21.16 -4.31
N GLN A 248 -3.50 -20.71 -5.15
CA GLN A 248 -2.46 -19.79 -4.71
C GLN A 248 -3.01 -18.44 -4.25
N ILE A 249 -4.05 -17.92 -4.90
CA ILE A 249 -4.73 -16.69 -4.44
C ILE A 249 -5.31 -16.91 -3.04
N THR A 250 -5.95 -18.05 -2.79
CA THR A 250 -6.51 -18.39 -1.48
C THR A 250 -5.41 -18.47 -0.42
N ASP A 251 -4.31 -19.15 -0.71
CA ASP A 251 -3.17 -19.27 0.21
C ASP A 251 -2.54 -17.90 0.50
N ALA A 252 -2.35 -17.06 -0.53
CA ALA A 252 -1.80 -15.72 -0.37
C ALA A 252 -2.70 -14.79 0.47
N ILE A 253 -4.03 -14.90 0.34
CA ILE A 253 -4.97 -14.16 1.21
C ILE A 253 -4.88 -14.66 2.65
N SER A 254 -4.76 -15.98 2.86
CA SER A 254 -4.58 -16.57 4.19
C SER A 254 -3.30 -16.06 4.85
N ASP A 255 -2.19 -16.08 4.11
CA ASP A 255 -0.91 -15.55 4.57
C ASP A 255 -0.95 -14.05 4.85
N LEU A 256 -1.58 -13.27 3.99
CA LEU A 256 -1.79 -11.84 4.22
C LEU A 256 -2.64 -11.59 5.47
N SER A 257 -3.72 -12.35 5.66
CA SER A 257 -4.60 -12.24 6.83
C SER A 257 -3.83 -12.54 8.13
N ARG A 258 -2.96 -13.56 8.12
CA ARG A 258 -2.07 -13.90 9.23
C ARG A 258 -1.06 -12.78 9.51
N VAL A 259 -0.44 -12.21 8.48
CA VAL A 259 0.50 -11.10 8.68
C VAL A 259 -0.21 -9.87 9.25
N VAL A 260 -1.38 -9.50 8.72
CA VAL A 260 -2.18 -8.38 9.21
C VAL A 260 -2.60 -8.59 10.67
N SER A 261 -2.96 -9.82 11.07
CA SER A 261 -3.33 -10.08 12.47
C SER A 261 -2.15 -9.88 13.44
N LEU A 262 -0.93 -10.19 13.00
CA LEU A 262 0.32 -10.02 13.79
C LEU A 262 0.83 -8.57 13.86
N MET A 263 0.32 -7.65 13.04
CA MET A 263 0.72 -6.24 13.10
C MET A 263 0.30 -5.59 14.41
N GLU A 264 1.22 -4.87 15.04
CA GLU A 264 1.01 -4.23 16.36
C GLU A 264 0.04 -3.05 16.32
N THR A 265 0.07 -2.27 15.24
CA THR A 265 -0.70 -1.01 15.14
C THR A 265 -1.79 -1.09 14.07
N PRO A 266 -2.93 -0.39 14.24
CA PRO A 266 -3.96 -0.28 13.21
C PRO A 266 -3.42 0.28 11.89
N TYR A 267 -2.46 1.20 11.94
CA TYR A 267 -1.82 1.77 10.75
C TYR A 267 -1.05 0.72 9.97
N ALA A 268 -0.32 -0.17 10.66
CA ALA A 268 0.39 -1.27 10.03
C ALA A 268 -0.58 -2.29 9.43
N LYS A 269 -1.67 -2.61 10.14
CA LYS A 269 -2.76 -3.45 9.60
C LYS A 269 -3.32 -2.87 8.30
N ALA A 270 -3.61 -1.57 8.29
CA ALA A 270 -4.16 -0.86 7.13
C ALA A 270 -3.19 -0.79 5.96
N LEU A 271 -1.93 -0.39 6.18
CA LEU A 271 -0.92 -0.29 5.11
C LEU A 271 -0.60 -1.65 4.49
N VAL A 272 -0.42 -2.70 5.32
CA VAL A 272 -0.09 -4.04 4.85
C VAL A 272 -1.26 -4.67 4.10
N SER A 273 -2.50 -4.51 4.58
CA SER A 273 -3.68 -4.99 3.85
C SER A 273 -3.86 -4.27 2.51
N LEU A 274 -3.68 -2.94 2.48
CA LEU A 274 -3.76 -2.14 1.25
C LEU A 274 -2.78 -2.67 0.20
N LEU A 275 -1.50 -2.73 0.55
CA LEU A 275 -0.44 -3.16 -0.36
C LEU A 275 -0.62 -4.64 -0.75
N GLY A 276 -0.91 -5.49 0.23
CA GLY A 276 -1.05 -6.94 0.03
C GLY A 276 -2.21 -7.32 -0.88
N ILE A 277 -3.42 -6.78 -0.65
CA ILE A 277 -4.59 -7.05 -1.50
C ILE A 277 -4.31 -6.55 -2.93
N SER A 278 -3.71 -5.37 -3.06
CA SER A 278 -3.35 -4.80 -4.34
C SER A 278 -2.33 -5.67 -5.08
N TYR A 279 -1.39 -6.29 -4.37
CA TYR A 279 -0.34 -7.15 -4.94
C TYR A 279 -0.84 -8.53 -5.35
N ILE A 280 -1.73 -9.13 -4.56
CA ILE A 280 -2.35 -10.44 -4.85
C ILE A 280 -3.29 -10.33 -6.07
N GLN A 281 -4.02 -9.22 -6.17
CA GLN A 281 -5.12 -9.03 -7.13
C GLN A 281 -6.10 -10.21 -7.15
N PRO A 282 -6.84 -10.45 -6.04
CA PRO A 282 -7.67 -11.64 -5.89
C PRO A 282 -8.91 -11.68 -6.78
N PHE A 283 -9.33 -10.55 -7.34
CA PHE A 283 -10.58 -10.40 -8.10
C PHE A 283 -10.32 -10.06 -9.58
N GLU A 284 -11.33 -10.24 -10.42
CA GLU A 284 -11.28 -9.90 -11.86
C GLU A 284 -11.07 -8.41 -12.09
N ASP A 285 -11.74 -7.56 -11.32
CA ASP A 285 -11.56 -6.11 -11.27
C ASP A 285 -11.92 -5.57 -9.86
N GLY A 286 -11.57 -4.32 -9.56
CA GLY A 286 -11.89 -3.64 -8.31
C GLY A 286 -10.85 -3.82 -7.21
N ASN A 287 -9.79 -4.60 -7.44
CA ASN A 287 -8.76 -4.95 -6.45
C ASN A 287 -8.22 -3.76 -5.64
N LYS A 288 -7.84 -2.69 -6.33
CA LYS A 288 -7.24 -1.48 -5.71
C LYS A 288 -8.28 -0.63 -4.96
N ARG A 289 -9.54 -0.61 -5.42
CA ARG A 289 -10.64 0.04 -4.71
C ARG A 289 -10.97 -0.73 -3.43
N THR A 290 -11.02 -2.07 -3.51
CA THR A 290 -11.23 -2.95 -2.36
C THR A 290 -10.11 -2.82 -1.35
N SER A 291 -8.84 -2.73 -1.80
CA SER A 291 -7.70 -2.58 -0.89
C SER A 291 -7.72 -1.26 -0.13
N ARG A 292 -8.05 -0.14 -0.79
CA ARG A 292 -8.20 1.18 -0.15
C ARG A 292 -9.33 1.19 0.88
N LEU A 293 -10.49 0.62 0.55
CA LEU A 293 -11.61 0.55 1.51
C LEU A 293 -11.35 -0.42 2.65
N MET A 294 -10.69 -1.55 2.41
CA MET A 294 -10.31 -2.48 3.48
C MET A 294 -9.34 -1.83 4.47
N ALA A 295 -8.39 -1.02 3.98
CA ALA A 295 -7.51 -0.24 4.84
C ALA A 295 -8.30 0.73 5.73
N ASN A 296 -9.28 1.45 5.16
CA ASN A 296 -10.17 2.32 5.93
C ASN A 296 -11.04 1.54 6.93
N ALA A 297 -11.55 0.37 6.54
CA ALA A 297 -12.34 -0.48 7.41
C ALA A 297 -11.56 -0.92 8.64
N LEU A 298 -10.30 -1.33 8.46
CA LEU A 298 -9.39 -1.65 9.56
C LEU A 298 -9.13 -0.42 10.44
N LEU A 299 -8.83 0.76 9.87
CA LEU A 299 -8.61 1.98 10.66
C LEU A 299 -9.85 2.32 11.50
N MET A 300 -11.03 2.33 10.89
CA MET A 300 -12.29 2.67 11.56
C MET A 300 -12.65 1.65 12.66
N ALA A 301 -12.42 0.36 12.42
CA ALA A 301 -12.63 -0.71 13.42
C ALA A 301 -11.77 -0.55 14.69
N TYR A 302 -10.66 0.20 14.59
CA TYR A 302 -9.78 0.55 15.70
C TYR A 302 -9.89 2.04 16.10
N SER A 303 -10.99 2.71 15.75
CA SER A 303 -11.27 4.11 16.07
C SER A 303 -10.17 5.08 15.63
N CYS A 304 -9.52 4.78 14.51
CA CYS A 304 -8.55 5.63 13.82
C CYS A 304 -9.25 6.42 12.71
N ALA A 305 -8.62 7.52 12.27
CA ALA A 305 -9.16 8.31 11.17
C ALA A 305 -9.13 7.51 9.86
N PRO A 306 -10.19 7.53 9.04
CA PRO A 306 -10.14 6.97 7.70
C PRO A 306 -9.30 7.86 6.75
N LEU A 307 -8.68 7.26 5.74
CA LEU A 307 -7.94 7.95 4.70
C LEU A 307 -8.91 8.52 3.65
N SER A 308 -8.74 9.80 3.28
CA SER A 308 -9.52 10.43 2.19
C SER A 308 -8.85 10.33 0.82
N TYR A 309 -7.51 10.20 0.79
CA TYR A 309 -6.66 10.30 -0.39
C TYR A 309 -6.74 11.64 -1.15
N ARG A 310 -7.52 12.64 -0.68
CA ARG A 310 -7.89 13.86 -1.42
C ARG A 310 -6.70 14.54 -2.09
N SER A 311 -5.60 14.70 -1.36
CA SER A 311 -4.40 15.42 -1.80
C SER A 311 -3.36 14.55 -2.51
N VAL A 312 -3.61 13.24 -2.66
CA VAL A 312 -2.67 12.33 -3.32
C VAL A 312 -2.54 12.67 -4.79
N ASP A 313 -1.32 12.77 -5.29
CA ASP A 313 -1.06 12.77 -6.72
C ASP A 313 -1.29 11.36 -7.31
N GLU A 314 -2.08 11.27 -8.38
CA GLU A 314 -2.48 9.98 -8.96
C GLU A 314 -1.28 9.22 -9.55
N ASN A 315 -0.27 9.93 -10.08
CA ASN A 315 0.93 9.31 -10.64
C ASN A 315 1.84 8.82 -9.52
N ALA A 316 2.11 9.64 -8.51
CA ALA A 316 2.92 9.24 -7.35
C ALA A 316 2.35 7.99 -6.66
N TYR A 317 1.02 7.88 -6.54
CA TYR A 317 0.37 6.68 -6.01
C TYR A 317 0.59 5.45 -6.88
N ARG A 318 0.42 5.59 -8.20
CA ARG A 318 0.63 4.50 -9.16
C ARG A 318 2.09 4.05 -9.16
N GLU A 319 3.03 4.98 -9.22
CA GLU A 319 4.47 4.71 -9.20
C GLU A 319 4.89 3.99 -7.92
N ALA A 320 4.44 4.48 -6.76
CA ALA A 320 4.70 3.81 -5.47
C ALA A 320 4.08 2.40 -5.42
N THR A 321 2.92 2.20 -6.04
CA THR A 321 2.29 0.87 -6.16
C THR A 321 3.14 -0.06 -7.03
N LEU A 322 3.66 0.43 -8.16
CA LEU A 322 4.50 -0.34 -9.07
C LEU A 322 5.84 -0.72 -8.43
N VAL A 323 6.46 0.20 -7.67
CA VAL A 323 7.65 -0.11 -6.86
C VAL A 323 7.36 -1.26 -5.89
N PHE A 324 6.19 -1.27 -5.23
CA PHE A 324 5.84 -2.38 -4.36
C PHE A 324 5.62 -3.70 -5.12
N TYR A 325 4.99 -3.65 -6.29
CA TYR A 325 4.74 -4.84 -7.11
C TYR A 325 6.04 -5.47 -7.62
N GLU A 326 6.95 -4.66 -8.15
CA GLU A 326 8.15 -5.13 -8.82
C GLU A 326 9.31 -5.36 -7.84
N LEU A 327 9.39 -4.60 -6.74
CA LEU A 327 10.52 -4.65 -5.79
C LEU A 327 10.13 -5.08 -4.38
N ASN A 328 8.85 -5.05 -4.01
CA ASN A 328 8.34 -5.23 -2.64
C ASN A 328 8.87 -4.20 -1.62
N SER A 329 9.37 -3.05 -2.09
CA SER A 329 9.63 -1.91 -1.22
C SER A 329 8.34 -1.19 -0.88
N ILE A 330 8.15 -0.91 0.41
CA ILE A 330 6.97 -0.16 0.89
C ILE A 330 7.28 1.32 1.11
N VAL A 331 8.55 1.74 1.04
CA VAL A 331 8.98 3.03 1.61
C VAL A 331 8.28 4.21 0.93
N SER A 332 8.21 4.23 -0.40
CA SER A 332 7.56 5.29 -1.17
C SER A 332 6.06 5.36 -0.86
N PHE A 333 5.40 4.21 -0.80
CA PHE A 333 3.97 4.14 -0.50
C PHE A 333 3.67 4.48 0.97
N LYS A 334 4.56 4.09 1.89
CA LYS A 334 4.46 4.40 3.32
C LYS A 334 4.52 5.90 3.57
N LYS A 335 5.36 6.64 2.84
CA LYS A 335 5.41 8.12 2.88
C LYS A 335 4.04 8.71 2.53
N ILE A 336 3.46 8.29 1.40
CA ILE A 336 2.10 8.69 0.98
C ILE A 336 1.07 8.33 2.06
N PHE A 337 1.12 7.11 2.61
CA PHE A 337 0.17 6.67 3.63
C PHE A 337 0.22 7.56 4.88
N ILE A 338 1.41 7.88 5.39
CA ILE A 338 1.58 8.72 6.59
C ILE A 338 1.06 10.13 6.33
N GLU A 339 1.43 10.73 5.19
CA GLU A 339 0.98 12.06 4.80
C GLU A 339 -0.55 12.13 4.69
N GLN A 340 -1.17 11.12 4.08
CA GLN A 340 -2.63 11.08 3.94
C GLN A 340 -3.34 10.81 5.26
N TYR A 341 -2.75 10.01 6.14
CA TYR A 341 -3.30 9.76 7.46
C TYR A 341 -3.27 11.03 8.32
N ASP A 342 -2.13 11.71 8.38
CA ASP A 342 -1.98 12.97 9.12
C ASP A 342 -2.91 14.05 8.54
N PHE A 343 -2.97 14.19 7.21
CA PHE A 343 -3.91 15.09 6.56
C PHE A 343 -5.35 14.77 6.94
N ALA A 344 -5.78 13.52 6.82
CA ALA A 344 -7.17 13.17 7.09
C ALA A 344 -7.56 13.41 8.56
N ALA A 345 -6.71 12.99 9.49
CA ALA A 345 -6.92 13.15 10.92
C ALA A 345 -7.07 14.63 11.34
N ARG A 346 -6.35 15.55 10.69
CA ARG A 346 -6.39 16.99 10.97
C ARG A 346 -7.50 17.74 10.22
N ASN A 347 -8.07 17.17 9.16
CA ASN A 347 -9.01 17.87 8.27
C ASN A 347 -10.46 17.34 8.30
N TYR A 348 -10.71 16.11 8.76
CA TYR A 348 -12.04 15.48 8.82
C TYR A 348 -12.57 15.25 10.23
N ALA A 349 -12.20 16.13 11.16
CA ALA A 349 -12.77 16.17 12.49
C ALA A 349 -12.92 17.64 12.89
N VAL A 350 -14.14 18.10 13.13
CA VAL A 350 -14.40 19.52 13.39
C VAL A 350 -14.36 19.79 14.88
N LYS A 351 -13.34 20.52 15.30
CA LYS A 351 -13.48 21.55 16.34
C LYS A 351 -12.66 22.76 15.90
#